data_AF-E6Q6G5-F1
#
_entry.id   AF-E6Q6G5-F1
#
_cell.length_a   1.000
_cell.length_b   1.000
_cell.length_c   1.000
_cell.angle_alpha   90.00
_cell.angle_beta   90.00
_cell.angle_gamma   90.00
#
_symmetry.space_group_name_H-M   'P 1'
#
loop_
_entity.id
_entity.type
_entity.pdbx_description
1 polymer ?
#
loop_
_entity_poly.entity_id
_entity_poly.type
_entity_poly.pdbx_seq_one_letter_code
_entity_poly.pdbx_strand_id
1 'polypeptide(L)'
;MATASPLPAQLASTERLDRGGYLPFGARQAEPVLDERTARRLRALGVHATMTVRVDGNGRVLALSFTPPIDAMQRTRILALLADASWDPAVCGGGIPCTGETTIRL
;
A
#
# COMPACT_ATOMS: atom_id res chain seq x y z
N MET A 1 -54.26 3.80 -1.25
CA MET A 1 -53.43 3.57 -0.06
C MET A 1 -52.03 3.23 -0.53
N ALA A 2 -51.04 3.96 -0.02
CA ALA A 2 -49.60 3.77 -0.21
C ALA A 2 -49.17 2.33 0.20
N THR A 3 -48.06 1.75 -0.27
CA THR A 3 -46.70 2.25 -0.07
C THR A 3 -45.71 1.64 -1.07
N ALA A 4 -44.83 2.49 -1.61
CA ALA A 4 -43.60 2.09 -2.27
C ALA A 4 -42.63 1.45 -1.25
N SER A 5 -41.97 0.36 -1.63
CA SER A 5 -40.83 -0.18 -0.88
C SER A 5 -39.55 0.03 -1.69
N PRO A 6 -38.57 0.76 -1.15
CA PRO A 6 -37.42 1.26 -1.89
C PRO A 6 -36.25 0.26 -1.89
N LEU A 7 -35.65 0.03 -3.06
CA LEU A 7 -34.19 0.03 -3.17
C LEU A 7 -33.79 1.52 -3.28
N PRO A 8 -32.68 2.02 -2.71
CA PRO A 8 -31.42 1.32 -2.44
C PRO A 8 -30.77 1.66 -1.08
N ALA A 9 -30.06 0.72 -0.48
CA ALA A 9 -28.96 1.06 0.42
C ALA A 9 -27.71 0.43 -0.19
N GLN A 10 -27.15 1.14 -1.17
CA GLN A 10 -25.70 1.18 -1.29
C GLN A 10 -25.21 1.54 0.11
N LEU A 11 -24.69 0.53 0.82
CA LEU A 11 -24.00 0.72 2.08
C LEU A 11 -22.86 1.66 1.73
N ALA A 12 -23.11 2.92 2.03
CA ALA A 12 -22.23 4.02 1.81
C ALA A 12 -20.88 3.60 2.38
N SER A 13 -19.92 3.57 1.48
CA SER A 13 -18.50 3.58 1.76
C SER A 13 -18.21 4.81 2.63
N THR A 14 -18.45 4.68 3.93
CA THR A 14 -18.16 5.70 4.94
C THR A 14 -17.59 5.02 6.16
N GLU A 15 -16.64 4.12 5.95
CA GLU A 15 -15.56 4.02 6.91
C GLU A 15 -14.45 4.91 6.34
N ARG A 16 -14.16 5.98 7.07
CA ARG A 16 -12.85 6.61 7.00
C ARG A 16 -11.85 5.46 6.95
N LEU A 17 -11.08 5.35 5.87
CA LEU A 17 -9.87 4.55 5.87
C LEU A 17 -8.89 5.23 6.82
N ASP A 18 -9.17 5.14 8.12
CA ASP A 18 -8.11 5.02 9.11
C ASP A 18 -7.24 3.88 8.59
N ARG A 19 -5.95 4.19 8.39
CA ARG A 19 -4.94 3.27 7.87
C ARG A 19 -5.19 1.83 8.36
N GLY A 20 -5.58 0.95 7.44
CA GLY A 20 -5.82 -0.47 7.72
C GLY A 20 -7.29 -0.76 7.98
N GLY A 21 -8.06 -0.95 6.91
CA GLY A 21 -9.44 -1.43 7.03
C GLY A 21 -9.54 -2.95 7.16
N TYR A 22 -10.76 -3.44 7.36
CA TYR A 22 -11.09 -4.86 7.25
C TYR A 22 -11.58 -5.16 5.84
N LEU A 23 -10.92 -6.07 5.12
CA LEU A 23 -11.50 -6.60 3.88
C LEU A 23 -12.60 -7.64 4.21
N PRO A 24 -13.72 -7.66 3.48
CA PRO A 24 -14.69 -8.74 3.62
C PRO A 24 -14.08 -10.08 3.20
N PHE A 25 -14.58 -11.18 3.78
CA PHE A 25 -14.14 -12.54 3.44
C PHE A 25 -14.26 -12.77 1.93
N GLY A 26 -13.15 -13.14 1.27
CA GLY A 26 -13.08 -13.32 -0.18
C GLY A 26 -12.66 -12.09 -1.00
N ALA A 27 -12.45 -10.92 -0.39
CA ALA A 27 -11.86 -9.79 -1.08
C ALA A 27 -10.35 -9.99 -1.30
N ARG A 28 -9.87 -9.56 -2.47
CA ARG A 28 -8.45 -9.63 -2.83
C ARG A 28 -7.65 -8.68 -1.95
N GLN A 29 -6.51 -9.16 -1.47
CA GLN A 29 -5.54 -8.33 -0.75
C GLN A 29 -5.22 -7.10 -1.62
N ALA A 30 -5.43 -5.91 -1.05
CA ALA A 30 -5.04 -4.68 -1.71
C ALA A 30 -3.51 -4.61 -1.74
N GLU A 31 -2.94 -4.37 -2.91
CA GLU A 31 -1.52 -4.05 -3.01
C GLU A 31 -1.26 -2.76 -2.21
N PRO A 32 -0.22 -2.73 -1.37
CA PRO A 32 0.10 -1.53 -0.62
C PRO A 32 0.49 -0.40 -1.59
N VAL A 33 -0.05 0.79 -1.34
CA VAL A 33 0.16 1.95 -2.21
C VAL A 33 1.10 2.95 -1.54
N LEU A 34 2.17 3.30 -2.22
CA LEU A 34 3.09 4.35 -1.80
C LEU A 34 2.52 5.73 -2.14
N ASP A 35 2.62 6.69 -1.22
CA ASP A 35 2.21 8.06 -1.49
C ASP A 35 2.91 8.64 -2.73
N GLU A 36 2.15 9.43 -3.51
CA GLU A 36 2.61 9.90 -4.81
C GLU A 36 3.84 10.82 -4.72
N ARG A 37 3.99 11.56 -3.62
CA ARG A 37 5.12 12.47 -3.40
C ARG A 37 6.41 11.68 -3.25
N THR A 38 6.41 10.63 -2.45
CA THR A 38 7.55 9.73 -2.29
C THR A 38 7.81 8.96 -3.57
N ALA A 39 6.78 8.44 -4.25
CA ALA A 39 6.93 7.77 -5.54
C ALA A 39 7.60 8.66 -6.60
N ARG A 40 7.26 9.96 -6.66
CA ARG A 40 7.94 10.92 -7.55
C ARG A 40 9.40 11.13 -7.17
N ARG A 41 9.71 11.25 -5.88
CA ARG A 41 11.10 11.41 -5.40
C ARG A 41 11.96 10.19 -5.72
N LEU A 42 11.39 8.99 -5.58
CA LEU A 42 12.07 7.74 -5.92
C LEU A 42 12.41 7.66 -7.42
N ARG A 43 11.45 7.96 -8.31
CA ARG A 43 11.68 8.02 -9.76
C ARG A 43 12.72 9.09 -10.16
N ALA A 44 12.76 10.19 -9.41
CA ALA A 44 13.74 11.26 -9.65
C ALA A 44 15.19 10.86 -9.30
N LEU A 45 15.43 9.74 -8.62
CA LEU A 45 16.79 9.24 -8.36
C LEU A 45 17.46 8.68 -9.62
N GLY A 46 16.70 8.38 -10.69
CA GLY A 46 17.24 7.83 -11.93
C GLY A 46 17.80 6.41 -11.79
N VAL A 47 17.26 5.62 -10.86
CA VAL A 47 17.72 4.26 -10.59
C VAL A 47 16.97 3.31 -11.52
N HIS A 48 17.67 2.64 -12.43
CA HIS A 48 17.05 1.68 -13.35
C HIS A 48 16.89 0.30 -12.70
N ALA A 49 15.97 0.17 -11.74
CA ALA A 49 15.67 -1.09 -11.08
C ALA A 49 14.19 -1.21 -10.73
N THR A 50 13.71 -2.46 -10.61
CA THR A 50 12.43 -2.75 -9.96
C THR A 50 12.68 -2.96 -8.49
N MET A 51 12.02 -2.18 -7.66
CA MET A 51 12.02 -2.31 -6.21
C MET A 51 10.80 -3.11 -5.77
N THR A 52 11.00 -4.20 -5.05
CA THR A 52 9.92 -4.92 -4.36
C THR A 52 9.93 -4.51 -2.90
N VAL A 53 8.78 -4.06 -2.40
CA VAL A 53 8.60 -3.64 -1.00
C VAL A 53 7.58 -4.53 -0.33
N ARG A 54 7.93 -5.03 0.84
CA ARG A 54 6.98 -5.69 1.75
C ARG A 54 6.64 -4.75 2.89
N VAL A 55 5.36 -4.56 3.16
CA VAL A 55 4.87 -3.76 4.28
C VAL A 55 3.96 -4.59 5.19
N ASP A 56 3.87 -4.24 6.47
CA ASP A 56 2.87 -4.81 7.38
C ASP A 56 1.50 -4.15 7.23
N GLY A 57 0.50 -4.67 7.96
CA GLY A 57 -0.86 -4.10 8.02
C GLY A 57 -0.95 -2.69 8.63
N ASN A 58 0.16 -2.12 9.13
CA ASN A 58 0.25 -0.74 9.58
C ASN A 58 0.97 0.17 8.57
N GLY A 59 1.38 -0.36 7.42
CA GLY A 59 2.13 0.38 6.39
C GLY A 59 3.62 0.54 6.73
N ARG A 60 4.16 -0.23 7.67
CA ARG A 60 5.60 -0.23 7.97
C ARG A 60 6.34 -1.13 6.99
N VAL A 61 7.43 -0.64 6.41
CA VAL A 61 8.29 -1.44 5.55
C VAL A 61 9.00 -2.52 6.36
N LEU A 62 8.85 -3.78 5.93
CA LEU A 62 9.47 -4.96 6.52
C LEU A 62 10.69 -5.42 5.74
N ALA A 63 10.61 -5.37 4.41
CA ALA A 63 11.68 -5.84 3.54
C ALA A 63 11.70 -5.08 2.20
N LEU A 64 12.89 -5.00 1.63
CA LEU A 64 13.17 -4.34 0.36
C LEU A 64 14.14 -5.19 -0.47
N SER A 65 13.80 -5.41 -1.73
CA SER A 65 14.69 -6.01 -2.71
C SER A 65 14.69 -5.22 -4.02
N PHE A 66 15.78 -5.34 -4.77
CA PHE A 66 15.97 -4.61 -6.03
C PHE A 66 16.41 -5.58 -7.11
N THR A 67 15.81 -5.46 -8.29
CA THR A 67 16.15 -6.25 -9.48
C THR A 67 16.31 -5.31 -10.68
N PRO A 68 17.53 -5.16 -11.25
CA PRO A 68 18.80 -5.73 -10.77
C PRO A 68 19.22 -5.15 -9.39
N PRO A 69 20.20 -5.78 -8.71
CA PRO A 69 20.78 -5.20 -7.50
C PRO A 69 21.36 -3.81 -7.77
N ILE A 70 21.20 -2.91 -6.81
CA ILE A 70 21.70 -1.53 -6.85
C ILE A 70 22.86 -1.34 -5.87
N ASP A 71 23.63 -0.27 -6.03
CA ASP A 71 24.73 0.02 -5.11
C ASP A 71 24.24 0.43 -3.70
N ALA A 72 25.14 0.32 -2.72
CA ALA A 72 24.82 0.59 -1.32
C ALA A 72 24.43 2.05 -1.05
N MET A 73 24.97 3.01 -1.80
CA MET A 73 24.63 4.43 -1.64
C MET A 73 23.21 4.71 -2.16
N GLN A 74 22.86 4.20 -3.34
CA GLN A 74 21.50 4.28 -3.88
C GLN A 74 20.50 3.61 -2.94
N ARG A 75 20.81 2.41 -2.45
CA ARG A 75 19.98 1.70 -1.47
C ARG A 75 19.75 2.54 -0.21
N THR A 76 20.78 3.18 0.32
CA THR A 76 20.69 4.03 1.52
C THR A 76 19.79 5.25 1.29
N ARG A 77 19.91 5.91 0.13
CA ARG A 77 19.04 7.05 -0.24
C ARG A 77 17.58 6.64 -0.37
N ILE A 78 17.31 5.50 -1.00
CA ILE A 78 15.96 4.94 -1.14
C ILE A 78 15.37 4.60 0.24
N LEU A 79 16.16 3.95 1.11
CA LEU A 79 15.74 3.64 2.47
C LEU A 79 15.37 4.90 3.27
N ALA A 80 16.17 5.97 3.16
CA ALA A 80 15.87 7.23 3.82
C ALA A 80 14.55 7.84 3.32
N LEU A 81 14.29 7.80 2.01
CA LEU A 81 13.02 8.28 1.46
C LEU A 81 11.81 7.44 1.91
N LEU A 82 12.01 6.12 2.06
CA LEU A 82 10.95 5.20 2.48
C LEU A 82 10.66 5.24 3.98
N ALA A 83 11.64 5.63 4.80
CA ALA A 83 11.45 5.78 6.26
C ALA A 83 10.43 6.87 6.60
N ASP A 84 10.38 7.94 5.80
CA ASP A 84 9.43 9.04 5.94
C ASP A 84 8.14 8.84 5.12
N ALA A 85 8.06 7.74 4.37
CA ALA A 85 6.96 7.49 3.44
C ALA A 85 5.67 7.11 4.17
N SER A 86 4.55 7.56 3.62
CA SER A 86 3.24 7.07 4.04
C SER A 86 2.79 5.98 3.08
N TRP A 87 2.63 4.78 3.61
CA TRP A 87 2.03 3.65 2.90
C TRP A 87 0.56 3.55 3.26
N ASP A 88 -0.29 3.38 2.26
CA ASP A 88 -1.63 2.84 2.47
C ASP A 88 -1.46 1.34 2.77
N PRO A 89 -1.76 0.88 3.99
CA PRO A 89 -1.50 -0.50 4.38
C PRO A 89 -2.26 -1.49 3.52
N ALA A 90 -1.67 -2.67 3.36
CA ALA A 90 -2.41 -3.80 2.82
C ALA A 90 -3.56 -4.15 3.78
N VAL A 91 -4.78 -3.90 3.32
CA VAL A 91 -6.01 -4.21 4.03
C VAL A 91 -6.15 -5.74 4.01
N CYS A 92 -6.25 -6.37 5.18
CA CYS A 92 -6.42 -7.82 5.28
C CYS A 92 -7.66 -8.14 6.08
N GLY A 93 -8.51 -8.97 5.49
CA GLY A 93 -9.77 -9.34 6.11
C GLY A 93 -9.55 -10.17 7.38
N GLY A 94 -10.43 -9.98 8.35
CA GLY A 94 -10.58 -10.92 9.47
C GLY A 94 -9.66 -10.72 10.69
N GLY A 95 -9.02 -9.55 10.87
CA GLY A 95 -8.29 -9.24 12.11
C GLY A 95 -6.97 -9.99 12.30
N ILE A 96 -6.38 -10.49 11.22
CA ILE A 96 -5.09 -11.21 11.22
C ILE A 96 -4.00 -10.25 10.75
N PRO A 97 -2.84 -10.17 11.44
CA PRO A 97 -1.70 -9.41 10.93
C PRO A 97 -1.25 -9.98 9.59
N CYS A 98 -1.13 -9.12 8.59
CA CYS A 98 -0.73 -9.53 7.26
C CYS A 98 0.43 -8.68 6.74
N THR A 99 1.09 -9.23 5.72
CA THR A 99 2.10 -8.50 4.96
C THR A 99 1.61 -8.29 3.54
N GLY A 100 1.65 -7.06 3.05
CA GLY A 100 1.46 -6.74 1.64
C GLY A 100 2.79 -6.67 0.91
N GLU A 101 2.79 -7.01 -0.38
CA GLU A 101 3.94 -6.83 -1.26
C GLU A 101 3.52 -5.98 -2.46
N THR A 102 4.36 -5.03 -2.85
CA THR A 102 4.18 -4.26 -4.09
C THR A 102 5.50 -4.10 -4.82
N THR A 103 5.42 -3.87 -6.12
CA THR A 103 6.58 -3.63 -6.98
C THR A 103 6.51 -2.23 -7.58
N ILE A 104 7.61 -1.50 -7.49
CA ILE A 104 7.73 -0.13 -7.98
C ILE A 104 8.89 -0.08 -8.96
N ARG A 105 8.62 0.34 -10.19
CA ARG A 105 9.67 0.66 -11.17
C ARG A 105 10.25 2.02 -10.83
N LEU A 106 11.56 2.04 -10.57
CA LEU A 106 12.35 3.23 -10.31
C LEU A 106 12.87 3.85 -11.61
#